data_AF-A0A8H7A5E1-F1
#
_entry.id   AF-A0A8H7A5E1-F1
#
_cell.length_a   1.000
_cell.length_b   1.000
_cell.length_c   1.000
_cell.angle_alpha   90.00
_cell.angle_beta   90.00
_cell.angle_gamma   90.00
#
_symmetry.space_group_name_H-M   'P 1'
#
loop_
_entity.id
_entity.type
_entity.pdbx_description
1 polymer ?
#
loop_
_entity_poly.entity_id
_entity_poly.type
_entity_poly.pdbx_seq_one_letter_code
_entity_poly.pdbx_strand_id
1 'polypeptide(L)'
;MADDFIRPNGLCFSPDLKQLYVTDTGAVSGAEDVPFDQTGKSSIYAFDILETNHGPFLVNRRLFAYVASRCPDGIKCDTSGNVYSGCGDGVNIWNPGGVLIGKIRIEGGVANFCFGETGTLYMCNETRLWKAQLGEHVRGALLGL
;
A
#
# COMPACT_ATOMS: atom_id res chain seq x y z
N MET A 1 -14.72 -0.61 -13.87
CA MET A 1 -13.57 -1.30 -14.48
C MET A 1 -12.29 -0.73 -13.88
N ALA A 2 -11.17 -1.46 -13.96
CA ALA A 2 -9.88 -1.12 -13.33
C ALA A 2 -8.86 -0.61 -14.37
N ASP A 3 -9.32 0.26 -15.27
CA ASP A 3 -8.63 0.76 -16.47
C ASP A 3 -8.07 2.19 -16.31
N ASP A 4 -8.49 2.93 -15.28
CA ASP A 4 -8.10 4.33 -15.04
C ASP A 4 -6.85 4.48 -14.13
N PHE A 5 -5.86 3.60 -14.30
CA PHE A 5 -4.56 3.72 -13.64
C PHE A 5 -3.55 4.40 -14.55
N ILE A 6 -2.69 5.25 -13.97
CA ILE A 6 -1.57 5.85 -14.70
C ILE A 6 -0.33 4.95 -14.58
N ARG A 7 0.09 4.62 -13.36
CA ARG A 7 1.17 3.66 -13.09
C ARG A 7 0.79 2.78 -11.90
N PRO A 8 0.04 1.68 -12.13
CA PRO A 8 -0.27 0.76 -11.05
C PRO A 8 1.04 0.11 -10.56
N ASN A 9 1.20 -0.05 -9.25
CA ASN A 9 2.43 -0.56 -8.65
C ASN A 9 2.19 -1.70 -7.64
N GLY A 10 1.96 -1.37 -6.38
CA GLY A 10 1.67 -2.33 -5.33
C GLY A 10 0.20 -2.78 -5.33
N LEU A 11 -0.03 -4.02 -4.88
CA LEU A 11 -1.37 -4.54 -4.59
C LEU A 11 -1.38 -5.39 -3.30
N CYS A 12 -2.52 -5.42 -2.62
CA CYS A 12 -2.79 -6.38 -1.55
C CYS A 12 -4.30 -6.60 -1.37
N PHE A 13 -4.67 -7.77 -0.84
CA PHE A 13 -6.05 -8.06 -0.47
C PHE A 13 -6.39 -7.59 0.95
N SER A 14 -7.66 -7.33 1.22
CA SER A 14 -8.19 -7.29 2.59
C SER A 14 -8.07 -8.67 3.25
N PRO A 15 -8.15 -8.77 4.59
CA PRO A 15 -7.98 -10.05 5.28
C PRO A 15 -9.04 -11.10 4.92
N ASP A 16 -10.24 -10.65 4.57
CA ASP A 16 -11.34 -11.50 4.13
C ASP A 16 -11.35 -11.77 2.61
N LEU A 17 -10.34 -11.29 1.89
CA LEU A 17 -10.18 -11.42 0.43
C LEU A 17 -11.33 -10.82 -0.39
N LYS A 18 -12.17 -9.96 0.19
CA LYS A 18 -13.29 -9.32 -0.53
C LYS A 18 -12.92 -8.03 -1.22
N GLN A 19 -11.79 -7.43 -0.85
CA GLN A 19 -11.32 -6.18 -1.43
C GLN A 19 -9.89 -6.32 -1.93
N LEU A 20 -9.61 -5.67 -3.06
CA LEU A 20 -8.26 -5.47 -3.57
C LEU A 20 -7.88 -4.00 -3.45
N TYR A 21 -6.74 -3.73 -2.83
CA TYR A 21 -6.12 -2.42 -2.82
C TYR A 21 -5.01 -2.37 -3.86
N VAL A 22 -4.95 -1.30 -4.64
CA VAL A 22 -3.93 -1.09 -5.66
C VAL A 22 -3.41 0.35 -5.56
N THR A 23 -2.10 0.51 -5.56
CA THR A 23 -1.45 1.82 -5.53
C THR A 23 -1.23 2.34 -6.95
N ASP A 24 -1.45 3.64 -7.15
CA ASP A 24 -1.13 4.36 -8.38
C ASP A 24 -0.01 5.37 -8.09
N THR A 25 1.13 5.18 -8.76
CA THR A 25 2.34 6.00 -8.62
C THR A 25 2.54 6.95 -9.80
N GLY A 26 1.47 7.30 -10.53
CA GLY A 26 1.53 8.15 -11.71
C GLY A 26 2.25 9.50 -11.54
N ALA A 27 2.38 10.03 -10.33
CA ALA A 27 3.17 11.23 -10.05
C ALA A 27 4.70 11.03 -10.13
N VAL A 28 5.17 9.79 -10.20
CA VAL A 28 6.59 9.43 -10.37
C VAL A 28 6.80 8.89 -11.79
N SER A 29 7.91 9.23 -12.43
CA SER A 29 8.32 8.73 -13.75
C SER A 29 9.18 7.47 -13.68
N GLY A 30 10.00 7.35 -12.64
CA GLY A 30 11.07 6.33 -12.53
C GLY A 30 12.37 6.71 -13.24
N ALA A 31 12.42 7.85 -13.92
CA ALA A 31 13.63 8.41 -14.51
C ALA A 31 14.22 9.47 -13.57
N GLU A 32 15.55 9.46 -13.37
CA GLU A 32 16.23 10.36 -12.43
C GLU A 32 16.10 11.85 -12.79
N ASP A 33 15.96 12.15 -14.09
CA ASP A 33 15.92 13.49 -14.66
C ASP A 33 14.50 14.06 -14.81
N VAL A 34 13.47 13.23 -14.61
CA VAL A 34 12.08 13.67 -14.69
C VAL A 34 11.57 13.97 -13.27
N PRO A 35 11.24 15.24 -12.95
CA PRO A 35 10.81 15.63 -11.62
C PRO A 35 9.48 14.99 -11.22
N PHE A 36 9.22 14.96 -9.92
CA PHE A 36 7.93 14.52 -9.38
C PHE A 36 6.80 15.44 -9.86
N ASP A 37 5.78 14.86 -10.48
CA ASP A 37 4.57 15.58 -10.88
C ASP A 37 3.65 15.77 -9.67
N GLN A 38 3.63 16.99 -9.14
CA GLN A 38 2.81 17.36 -7.98
C GLN A 38 1.30 17.21 -8.22
N THR A 39 0.87 17.14 -9.48
CA THR A 39 -0.53 16.97 -9.88
C THR A 39 -0.88 15.53 -10.28
N GLY A 40 0.13 14.68 -10.40
CA GLY A 40 -0.02 13.29 -10.81
C GLY A 40 -0.69 12.41 -9.75
N LYS A 41 -1.06 11.20 -10.15
CA LYS A 41 -1.70 10.25 -9.23
C LYS A 41 -0.71 9.81 -8.14
N SER A 42 -1.12 10.02 -6.90
CA SER A 42 -0.46 9.53 -5.69
C SER A 42 -1.53 8.98 -4.75
N SER A 43 -2.03 7.79 -5.08
CA SER A 43 -3.29 7.32 -4.49
C SER A 43 -3.33 5.81 -4.37
N ILE A 44 -4.09 5.37 -3.37
CA ILE A 44 -4.48 3.98 -3.20
C ILE A 44 -5.94 3.88 -3.57
N TYR A 45 -6.28 2.96 -4.47
CA TYR A 45 -7.65 2.65 -4.84
C TYR A 45 -8.06 1.30 -4.27
N ALA A 46 -9.31 1.20 -3.82
CA ALA A 46 -9.92 -0.05 -3.42
C ALA A 46 -10.94 -0.50 -4.48
N PHE A 47 -11.07 -1.81 -4.62
CA PHE A 47 -12.06 -2.50 -5.44
C PHE A 47 -12.72 -3.58 -4.60
N ASP A 48 -13.99 -3.85 -4.88
CA ASP A 48 -14.62 -5.07 -4.39
C ASP A 48 -14.37 -6.20 -5.39
N ILE A 49 -14.20 -7.41 -4.88
CA ILE A 49 -14.02 -8.61 -5.68
C ILE A 49 -15.38 -9.30 -5.80
N LEU A 50 -15.87 -9.36 -7.03
CA LEU A 50 -17.12 -10.02 -7.37
C LEU A 50 -16.80 -11.36 -8.03
N GLU A 51 -17.26 -12.45 -7.43
CA GLU A 51 -17.22 -13.76 -8.07
C GLU A 51 -18.27 -13.83 -9.17
N THR A 52 -17.86 -14.24 -10.38
CA THR A 52 -18.74 -14.41 -11.53
C THR A 52 -18.59 -15.82 -12.12
N ASN A 53 -19.50 -16.20 -13.02
CA ASN A 53 -19.38 -17.45 -13.78
C ASN A 53 -18.11 -17.53 -14.66
N HIS A 54 -17.42 -16.40 -14.86
CA HIS A 54 -16.17 -16.30 -15.63
C HIS A 54 -14.94 -16.12 -14.74
N GLY A 55 -15.09 -16.25 -13.42
CA GLY A 55 -14.04 -16.00 -12.43
C GLY A 55 -14.19 -14.65 -11.69
N PRO A 56 -13.24 -14.32 -10.81
CA PRO A 56 -13.28 -13.10 -10.01
C PRO A 56 -13.11 -11.85 -10.89
N PHE A 57 -13.86 -10.80 -10.58
CA PHE A 57 -13.84 -9.53 -11.29
C PHE A 57 -13.81 -8.34 -10.33
N LEU A 58 -13.09 -7.28 -10.70
CA LEU A 58 -12.96 -6.07 -9.88
C LEU A 58 -14.07 -5.07 -10.20
N VAL A 59 -14.84 -4.69 -9.17
CA VAL A 59 -15.94 -3.72 -9.25
C VAL A 59 -15.78 -2.62 -8.22
N ASN A 60 -16.62 -1.58 -8.29
CA ASN A 60 -16.72 -0.51 -7.29
C ASN A 60 -15.38 0.19 -6.95
N ARG A 61 -14.62 0.56 -7.99
CA ARG A 61 -13.41 1.36 -7.83
C ARG A 61 -13.71 2.61 -7.01
N ARG A 62 -12.93 2.85 -5.96
CA ARG A 62 -13.02 4.04 -5.12
C ARG A 62 -11.64 4.47 -4.64
N LEU A 63 -11.45 5.78 -4.46
CA LEU A 63 -10.29 6.30 -3.77
C LEU A 63 -10.34 5.81 -2.31
N PHE A 64 -9.33 5.06 -1.89
CA PHE A 64 -9.18 4.63 -0.51
C PHE A 64 -8.38 5.66 0.29
N ALA A 65 -7.21 6.07 -0.25
CA ALA A 65 -6.37 7.07 0.39
C ALA A 65 -5.57 7.87 -0.64
N TYR A 66 -5.33 9.14 -0.34
CA TYR A 66 -4.32 9.97 -0.99
C TYR A 66 -3.04 10.02 -0.14
N VAL A 67 -1.87 10.01 -0.79
CA VAL A 67 -0.58 10.11 -0.09
C VAL A 67 0.04 11.48 -0.32
N ALA A 68 0.27 12.20 0.78
CA ALA A 68 0.81 13.55 0.73
C ALA A 68 2.33 13.60 0.47
N SER A 69 3.08 12.54 0.79
CA SER A 69 4.53 12.50 0.63
C SER A 69 4.93 11.51 -0.46
N ARG A 70 5.28 12.04 -1.64
CA ARG A 70 5.55 11.28 -2.87
C ARG A 70 4.39 10.34 -3.24
N CYS A 71 4.65 9.05 -3.47
CA CYS A 71 3.67 8.07 -3.92
C CYS A 71 3.59 6.85 -2.99
N PRO A 72 2.42 6.18 -2.91
CA PRO A 72 2.30 4.85 -2.31
C PRO A 72 2.92 3.80 -3.23
N ASP A 73 3.91 3.05 -2.77
CA ASP A 73 4.58 2.00 -3.53
C ASP A 73 4.12 0.61 -3.05
N GLY A 74 4.98 -0.20 -2.44
CA GLY A 74 4.57 -1.48 -1.85
C GLY A 74 3.45 -1.30 -0.83
N ILE A 75 2.43 -2.15 -0.90
CA ILE A 75 1.24 -2.10 -0.03
C ILE A 75 0.95 -3.46 0.60
N LYS A 76 0.55 -3.49 1.88
CA LYS A 76 0.18 -4.71 2.63
C LYS A 76 -0.94 -4.41 3.60
N CYS A 77 -1.69 -5.45 3.99
CA CYS A 77 -2.76 -5.36 4.98
C CYS A 77 -2.39 -6.19 6.22
N ASP A 78 -2.77 -5.72 7.41
CA ASP A 78 -2.72 -6.52 8.64
C ASP A 78 -4.05 -7.26 8.89
N THR A 79 -4.06 -8.20 9.82
CA THR A 79 -5.24 -9.01 10.17
C THR A 79 -6.41 -8.20 10.76
N SER A 80 -6.17 -6.96 11.19
CA SER A 80 -7.22 -6.04 11.64
C SER A 80 -7.81 -5.21 10.49
N GLY A 81 -7.33 -5.41 9.26
CA GLY A 81 -7.76 -4.70 8.07
C GLY A 81 -7.09 -3.35 7.87
N ASN A 82 -6.09 -2.98 8.69
CA ASN A 82 -5.34 -1.75 8.43
C ASN A 82 -4.48 -1.96 7.18
N VAL A 83 -4.36 -0.90 6.38
CA VAL A 83 -3.63 -0.88 5.12
C VAL A 83 -2.36 -0.06 5.31
N TYR A 84 -1.23 -0.64 4.91
CA TYR A 84 0.10 -0.06 5.05
C TYR A 84 0.64 0.17 3.65
N SER A 85 1.29 1.31 3.39
CA SER A 85 2.02 1.52 2.14
C SER A 85 3.33 2.25 2.38
N GLY A 86 4.36 1.85 1.64
CA GLY A 86 5.62 2.56 1.54
C GLY A 86 5.40 3.88 0.81
N CYS A 87 5.89 4.97 1.37
CA CYS A 87 5.66 6.34 0.94
C CYS A 87 6.98 7.12 1.01
N GLY A 88 6.98 8.36 0.52
CA GLY A 88 8.19 9.22 0.53
C GLY A 88 8.71 9.58 1.92
N ASP A 89 7.90 9.45 2.96
CA ASP A 89 8.25 9.73 4.36
C ASP A 89 8.32 8.49 5.26
N GLY A 90 8.25 7.28 4.69
CA GLY A 90 8.37 6.01 5.40
C GLY A 90 7.21 5.08 5.10
N VAL A 91 6.62 4.44 6.11
CA VAL A 91 5.40 3.62 5.95
C VAL A 91 4.21 4.34 6.55
N ASN A 92 3.19 4.60 5.75
CA ASN A 92 1.94 5.20 6.18
C ASN A 92 0.89 4.10 6.43
N ILE A 93 0.06 4.29 7.47
CA ILE A 93 -0.87 3.28 7.97
C ILE A 93 -2.27 3.89 8.02
N TRP A 94 -3.22 3.28 7.32
CA TRP A 94 -4.63 3.66 7.29
C TRP A 94 -5.49 2.57 7.92
N ASN A 95 -6.54 2.96 8.62
CA ASN A 95 -7.57 2.02 9.06
C ASN A 95 -8.41 1.51 7.86
N PRO A 96 -9.28 0.50 8.02
CA PRO A 96 -10.13 0.00 6.93
C PRO A 96 -11.05 1.05 6.27
N GLY A 97 -11.28 2.18 6.94
CA GLY A 97 -12.05 3.31 6.40
C GLY A 97 -11.23 4.31 5.58
N GLY A 98 -9.93 4.08 5.37
CA GLY A 98 -9.05 5.00 4.65
C GLY A 98 -8.55 6.19 5.47
N VAL A 99 -8.76 6.18 6.79
CA VAL A 99 -8.26 7.24 7.68
C VAL A 99 -6.83 6.93 8.09
N LEU A 100 -5.91 7.88 7.90
CA LEU A 100 -4.53 7.75 8.32
C LEU A 100 -4.46 7.70 9.86
N ILE A 101 -3.97 6.60 10.41
CA ILE A 101 -3.87 6.36 11.86
C ILE A 101 -2.42 6.36 12.38
N GLY A 102 -1.42 6.29 11.49
CA GLY A 102 -0.03 6.30 11.91
C GLY A 102 0.96 6.38 10.76
N LYS A 103 2.22 6.68 11.11
CA LYS A 103 3.37 6.67 10.21
C LYS A 103 4.61 6.13 10.92
N ILE A 104 5.33 5.23 10.27
CA ILE A 104 6.70 4.84 10.66
C ILE A 104 7.64 5.68 9.80
N ARG A 105 8.28 6.69 10.38
CA ARG A 105 9.08 7.66 9.62
C ARG A 105 10.46 7.10 9.29
N ILE A 106 10.79 7.10 8.00
CA ILE A 106 12.11 6.71 7.50
C ILE A 106 12.53 7.74 6.45
N GLU A 107 13.69 8.35 6.66
CA GLU A 107 14.25 9.33 5.72
C GLU A 107 14.54 8.67 4.37
N GLY A 108 14.16 9.33 3.28
CA GLY A 108 14.23 8.76 1.93
C GLY A 108 13.08 7.82 1.57
N GLY A 109 12.15 7.55 2.50
CA GLY A 109 10.92 6.80 2.23
C GLY A 109 11.04 5.29 2.36
N VAL A 110 10.05 4.54 1.87
CA VAL A 110 10.10 3.08 1.78
C VAL A 110 9.49 2.65 0.45
N ALA A 111 10.21 1.86 -0.34
CA ALA A 111 9.72 1.34 -1.61
C ALA A 111 8.87 0.08 -1.42
N ASN A 112 9.30 -0.82 -0.52
CA ASN A 112 8.52 -2.02 -0.20
C ASN A 112 8.85 -2.52 1.20
N PHE A 113 8.02 -3.42 1.74
CA PHE A 113 8.19 -3.97 3.08
C PHE A 113 7.45 -5.28 3.23
N CYS A 114 7.70 -6.03 4.30
CA CYS A 114 6.91 -7.20 4.65
C CYS A 114 6.77 -7.34 6.16
N PHE A 115 5.64 -7.88 6.58
CA PHE A 115 5.46 -8.33 7.95
C PHE A 115 6.31 -9.58 8.17
N GLY A 116 6.99 -9.64 9.31
CA GLY A 116 7.61 -10.84 9.85
C GLY A 116 6.82 -11.37 11.04
N GLU A 117 7.47 -12.23 11.83
CA GLU A 117 6.88 -12.80 13.04
C GLU A 117 6.73 -11.76 14.16
N THR A 118 5.75 -12.00 15.04
CA THR A 118 5.60 -11.31 16.33
C THR A 118 5.63 -9.78 16.21
N GLY A 119 4.95 -9.21 15.21
CA GLY A 119 4.86 -7.76 15.00
C GLY A 119 6.09 -7.12 14.34
N THR A 120 7.02 -7.92 13.80
CA THR A 120 8.16 -7.39 13.06
C THR A 120 7.72 -6.84 11.69
N LEU A 121 8.33 -5.73 11.26
CA LEU A 121 8.20 -5.19 9.91
C LEU A 121 9.60 -4.97 9.30
N TYR A 122 9.88 -5.56 8.15
CA TYR A 122 11.10 -5.35 7.37
C TYR A 122 10.81 -4.38 6.22
N MET A 123 11.60 -3.32 6.05
CA MET A 123 11.32 -2.24 5.09
C MET A 123 12.55 -1.91 4.24
N CYS A 124 12.38 -1.89 2.92
CA CYS A 124 13.41 -1.57 1.94
C CYS A 124 13.35 -0.08 1.56
N ASN A 125 14.46 0.62 1.77
CA ASN A 125 14.66 2.05 1.51
C ASN A 125 15.88 2.19 0.58
N GLU A 126 15.69 1.81 -0.68
CA GLU A 126 16.75 1.75 -1.71
C GLU A 126 17.96 0.94 -1.27
N THR A 127 18.97 1.60 -0.69
CA THR A 127 20.25 1.02 -0.28
C THR A 127 20.26 0.47 1.15
N ARG A 128 19.14 0.58 1.89
CA ARG A 128 19.02 0.16 3.28
C ARG A 128 17.85 -0.77 3.51
N LEU A 129 18.05 -1.75 4.40
CA LEU A 129 17.00 -2.57 4.98
C LEU A 129 16.80 -2.15 6.44
N TRP A 130 15.58 -1.79 6.78
CA TRP A 130 15.17 -1.41 8.13
C TRP A 130 14.32 -2.51 8.77
N LYS A 131 14.37 -2.58 10.09
CA LYS A 131 13.48 -3.42 10.91
C LYS A 131 12.79 -2.54 11.94
N ALA A 132 11.46 -2.65 12.03
CA ALA A 132 10.68 -2.07 13.11
C ALA A 132 9.97 -3.16 13.90
N GLN A 133 9.72 -2.89 15.18
CA GLN A 133 8.91 -3.72 16.07
C GLN A 133 7.58 -3.00 16.33
N LEU A 134 6.48 -3.62 15.92
CA LEU A 134 5.13 -3.18 16.25
C LEU A 134 4.63 -3.93 17.50
N GLY A 135 3.36 -3.75 17.84
CA GLY A 135 2.72 -4.58 18.86
C GLY A 135 2.81 -6.06 18.49
N GLU A 136 3.11 -6.92 19.45
CA GLU A 136 3.28 -8.36 19.25
C GLU A 136 2.02 -9.06 18.72
N HIS A 137 0.87 -8.40 18.70
CA HIS A 137 -0.38 -8.90 18.14
C HIS A 137 -0.55 -8.57 16.64
N VAL A 138 0.26 -7.66 16.08
CA VAL A 138 0.13 -7.24 14.68
C VAL A 138 0.66 -8.34 13.76
N ARG A 139 -0.15 -8.75 12.79
CA ARG A 139 0.18 -9.81 11.82
C ARG A 139 -0.22 -9.37 10.42
N GLY A 140 0.61 -9.69 9.42
CA GLY A 140 0.24 -9.50 8.02
C GLY A 140 -0.87 -10.46 7.61
N ALA A 141 -1.89 -9.96 6.89
CA ALA A 141 -3.11 -10.70 6.59
C ALA A 141 -2.90 -11.98 5.75
N LEU A 142 -1.86 -12.01 4.92
CA LEU A 142 -1.60 -13.11 3.98
C LEU A 142 -0.38 -13.96 4.35
N LEU A 143 0.13 -13.83 5.59
CA LEU A 143 1.31 -14.59 6.00
C LEU A 143 1.01 -16.07 6.25
N GLY A 144 -0.23 -16.42 6.61
CA GLY A 144 -0.55 -17.79 7.05
C GLY A 144 0.26 -18.25 8.26
N LEU A 145 0.89 -17.30 8.97
CA LEU A 145 1.73 -17.47 10.16
C LEU A 145 0.92 -17.18 11.43
#